data_AF-A0A8T0I629-F1
#
_entry.id   AF-A0A8T0I629-F1
#
_cell.length_a   1.000
_cell.length_b   1.000
_cell.length_c   1.000
_cell.angle_alpha   90.00
_cell.angle_beta   90.00
_cell.angle_gamma   90.00
#
_symmetry.space_group_name_H-M   'P 1'
#
loop_
_entity.id
_entity.type
_entity.pdbx_description
1 polymer ?
#
loop_
_entity_poly.entity_id
_entity_poly.type
_entity_poly.pdbx_seq_one_letter_code
_entity_poly.pdbx_strand_id
1 'polypeptide(L)'
;MEPNPPFLTPKALTFALFLLICCCVSPALSVVDDKCSACKAVAVELEESLANERPRNHLDYRHRLGSTGQREGKVIDYRVSELRVVELLDGLCAKMKGYIPNKTGPGREFWLKVEGGVPDDPEMAFNKQASELHSRAIVEFCGRLIETTEEELTEKIRVGEVATGDVERVLCKELSKICKETSETTSQTEAEDVDDDEDHDEVAPTSVEDHDEETSESTAKDVDANTKDAASMGSDGEL
;
A
#
# COMPACT_ATOMS: atom_id res chain seq x y z
N MET A 1 -50.50 20.77 -42.64
CA MET A 1 -50.45 20.64 -41.17
C MET A 1 -48.99 20.45 -40.82
N GLU A 2 -48.23 21.53 -40.67
CA GLU A 2 -46.82 21.46 -40.26
C GLU A 2 -46.74 21.83 -38.77
N PRO A 3 -46.03 21.05 -37.93
CA PRO A 3 -45.90 21.38 -36.51
C PRO A 3 -44.89 22.52 -36.32
N ASN A 4 -45.28 23.52 -35.54
CA ASN A 4 -44.43 24.64 -35.10
C ASN A 4 -43.34 24.13 -34.14
N PRO A 5 -42.09 24.63 -34.22
CA PRO A 5 -41.07 24.29 -33.24
C PRO A 5 -41.32 25.01 -31.90
N PRO A 6 -40.98 24.38 -30.76
CA PRO A 6 -41.12 25.02 -29.45
C PRO A 6 -40.09 26.15 -29.29
N PHE A 7 -40.59 27.34 -28.95
CA PHE A 7 -39.77 28.49 -28.58
C PHE A 7 -39.00 28.17 -27.29
N LEU A 8 -37.69 27.96 -27.38
CA LEU A 8 -36.80 27.86 -26.22
C LEU A 8 -36.78 29.20 -25.48
N THR A 9 -37.21 29.19 -24.22
CA THR A 9 -37.18 30.38 -23.38
C THR A 9 -35.74 30.68 -22.92
N PRO A 10 -35.37 31.95 -22.69
CA PRO A 10 -34.01 32.33 -22.29
C PRO A 10 -33.59 31.68 -20.95
N LYS A 11 -34.56 31.34 -20.08
CA LYS A 11 -34.32 30.61 -18.83
C LYS A 11 -33.93 29.15 -19.06
N ALA A 12 -34.48 28.51 -20.09
CA ALA A 12 -34.09 27.16 -20.50
C ALA A 12 -32.67 27.14 -21.10
N LEU A 13 -32.28 28.20 -21.83
CA LEU A 13 -30.93 28.37 -22.35
C LEU A 13 -29.90 28.56 -21.22
N THR A 14 -30.21 29.38 -20.21
CA THR A 14 -29.32 29.57 -19.05
C THR A 14 -29.19 28.31 -18.19
N PHE A 15 -30.28 27.56 -18.00
CA PHE A 15 -30.23 26.28 -17.29
C PHE A 15 -29.43 25.22 -18.06
N ALA A 16 -29.61 25.14 -19.38
CA ALA A 16 -28.84 24.25 -20.23
C ALA A 16 -27.34 24.61 -20.23
N LEU A 17 -26.99 25.89 -20.25
CA LEU A 17 -25.61 26.34 -20.18
C LEU A 17 -24.98 26.05 -18.81
N PHE A 18 -25.73 26.23 -17.72
CA PHE A 18 -25.25 25.93 -16.36
C PHE A 18 -25.05 24.42 -16.13
N LEU A 19 -25.95 23.59 -16.64
CA LEU A 19 -25.80 22.12 -16.64
C LEU A 19 -24.60 21.66 -17.49
N LEU A 20 -24.37 22.30 -18.64
CA LEU A 20 -23.24 21.97 -19.51
C LEU A 20 -21.89 22.38 -18.88
N ILE A 21 -21.84 23.49 -18.16
CA ILE A 21 -20.66 23.92 -17.40
C ILE A 21 -20.43 23.01 -16.18
N CYS A 22 -21.48 22.57 -15.49
CA CYS A 22 -21.38 21.67 -14.33
C CYS A 22 -20.86 20.27 -14.72
N CYS A 23 -21.24 19.74 -15.89
CA CYS A 23 -20.72 18.48 -16.42
C CYS A 23 -19.20 18.51 -16.74
N CYS A 24 -18.63 19.69 -17.03
CA CYS A 24 -17.20 19.82 -17.33
C CYS A 24 -16.32 19.83 -16.08
N VAL A 25 -16.90 19.96 -14.89
CA VAL A 25 -16.19 19.94 -13.60
C VAL A 25 -16.44 18.60 -12.91
N SER A 26 -16.30 17.50 -13.64
CA SER A 26 -16.09 16.21 -12.97
C SER A 26 -14.61 16.12 -12.61
N PRO A 27 -14.24 15.88 -11.35
CA PRO A 27 -12.89 15.41 -11.08
C PRO A 27 -12.72 14.13 -11.89
N ALA A 28 -11.64 14.05 -12.67
CA ALA A 28 -11.24 12.78 -13.27
C ALA A 28 -10.98 11.82 -12.10
N LEU A 29 -12.00 11.04 -11.71
CA LEU A 29 -11.77 9.89 -10.86
C LEU A 29 -10.84 9.00 -11.67
N SER A 30 -9.61 8.83 -11.18
CA SER A 30 -8.77 7.75 -11.61
C SER A 30 -9.55 6.46 -11.36
N VAL A 31 -10.07 5.87 -12.44
CA VAL A 31 -10.83 4.62 -12.42
C VAL A 31 -9.83 3.49 -12.21
N VAL A 32 -9.34 3.38 -10.98
CA VAL A 32 -8.76 2.15 -10.48
C VAL A 32 -9.94 1.32 -9.98
N ASP A 33 -10.41 0.39 -10.82
CA ASP A 33 -11.61 -0.42 -10.58
C ASP A 33 -11.46 -1.28 -9.30
N ASP A 34 -10.26 -1.84 -9.04
CA ASP A 34 -9.93 -2.56 -7.80
C ASP A 34 -8.81 -1.86 -7.03
N LYS A 35 -9.20 -1.00 -6.06
CA LYS A 35 -8.27 -0.25 -5.21
C LYS A 35 -7.46 -1.15 -4.28
N CYS A 36 -8.04 -2.24 -3.77
CA CYS A 36 -7.33 -3.13 -2.86
C CYS A 36 -6.22 -3.85 -3.63
N SER A 37 -6.54 -4.37 -4.81
CA SER A 37 -5.55 -4.98 -5.69
C SER A 37 -4.45 -4.02 -6.11
N ALA A 38 -4.79 -2.75 -6.40
CA ALA A 38 -3.80 -1.71 -6.67
C ALA A 38 -2.90 -1.43 -5.46
N CYS A 39 -3.46 -1.39 -4.25
CA CYS A 39 -2.67 -1.21 -3.03
C CYS A 39 -1.70 -2.37 -2.83
N LYS A 40 -2.13 -3.62 -3.04
CA LYS A 40 -1.26 -4.79 -2.97
C LYS A 40 -0.09 -4.69 -3.94
N ALA A 41 -0.32 -4.19 -5.16
CA ALA A 41 0.76 -3.96 -6.12
C ALA A 41 1.78 -2.92 -5.61
N VAL A 42 1.32 -1.82 -5.00
CA VAL A 42 2.21 -0.83 -4.36
C VAL A 42 2.97 -1.46 -3.19
N ALA A 43 2.30 -2.27 -2.37
CA ALA A 43 2.92 -2.97 -1.26
C ALA A 43 4.04 -3.90 -1.73
N VAL A 44 3.85 -4.64 -2.83
CA VAL A 44 4.89 -5.50 -3.43
C VAL A 44 6.15 -4.69 -3.83
N GLU A 45 5.99 -3.53 -4.47
CA GLU A 45 7.14 -2.68 -4.83
C GLU A 45 7.87 -2.13 -3.60
N LEU A 46 7.14 -1.83 -2.52
CA LEU A 46 7.73 -1.38 -1.27
C LEU A 46 8.41 -2.54 -0.51
N GLU A 47 7.85 -3.75 -0.54
CA GLU A 47 8.52 -4.95 -0.04
C GLU A 47 9.82 -5.23 -0.77
N GLU A 48 9.81 -5.10 -2.10
CA GLU A 48 11.01 -5.24 -2.92
C GLU A 48 12.06 -4.19 -2.56
N SER A 49 11.65 -2.94 -2.32
CA SER A 49 12.56 -1.88 -1.85
C SER A 49 13.16 -2.18 -0.47
N LEU A 50 12.36 -2.72 0.47
CA LEU A 50 12.83 -3.12 1.81
C LEU A 50 13.78 -4.34 1.74
N ALA A 51 13.45 -5.34 0.92
CA ALA A 51 14.27 -6.55 0.77
C ALA A 51 15.62 -6.26 0.10
N ASN A 52 15.66 -5.32 -0.84
CA ASN A 52 16.87 -4.90 -1.54
C ASN A 52 17.57 -3.69 -0.88
N GLU A 53 17.12 -3.29 0.32
CA GLU A 53 17.69 -2.18 1.06
C GLU A 53 19.18 -2.45 1.34
N ARG A 54 20.04 -1.50 0.95
CA ARG A 54 21.48 -1.65 1.18
C ARG A 54 21.80 -1.40 2.65
N PRO A 55 22.57 -2.30 3.31
CA PRO A 55 23.02 -2.05 4.67
C PRO A 55 23.78 -0.72 4.76
N ARG A 56 23.36 0.13 5.71
CA ARG A 56 23.99 1.42 5.97
C ARG A 56 24.43 1.52 7.42
N ASN A 57 25.49 2.29 7.65
CA ASN A 57 25.95 2.63 9.00
C ASN A 57 25.14 3.80 9.56
N HIS A 58 25.38 4.14 10.83
CA HIS A 58 24.81 5.29 11.50
C HIS A 58 25.00 6.61 10.73
N LEU A 59 24.01 7.49 10.82
CA LEU A 59 24.07 8.87 10.33
C LEU A 59 24.81 9.73 11.35
N ASP A 60 25.92 10.35 10.94
CA ASP A 60 26.73 11.24 11.79
C ASP A 60 26.42 12.71 11.50
N TYR A 61 25.65 13.34 12.39
CA TYR A 61 25.33 14.77 12.32
C TYR A 61 26.33 15.64 13.10
N ARG A 62 27.50 15.11 13.50
CA ARG A 62 28.50 15.86 14.26
C ARG A 62 29.40 16.71 13.34
N HIS A 63 28.83 17.78 12.81
CA HIS A 63 29.51 18.65 11.86
C HIS A 63 30.38 19.73 12.52
N ARG A 64 30.12 20.09 13.79
CA ARG A 64 30.84 21.16 14.50
C ARG A 64 31.95 20.58 15.37
N LEU A 65 33.15 21.17 15.33
CA LEU A 65 34.17 20.94 16.37
C LEU A 65 33.97 21.95 17.50
N GLY A 66 33.85 21.45 18.73
CA GLY A 66 33.86 22.26 19.94
C GLY A 66 35.24 22.83 20.24
N SER A 67 35.31 23.77 21.18
CA SER A 67 36.58 24.38 21.64
C SER A 67 37.54 23.37 22.30
N THR A 68 37.03 22.20 22.70
CA THR A 68 37.80 21.07 23.24
C THR A 68 38.34 20.13 22.15
N GLY A 69 38.10 20.42 20.87
CA GLY A 69 38.49 19.57 19.75
C GLY A 69 37.59 18.35 19.50
N GLN A 70 36.54 18.15 20.30
CA GLN A 70 35.56 17.08 20.09
C GLN A 70 34.49 17.50 19.09
N ARG A 71 33.99 16.54 18.31
CA ARG A 71 32.87 16.77 17.38
C ARG A 71 31.55 16.77 18.15
N GLU A 72 30.83 17.88 18.08
CA GLU A 72 29.51 18.10 18.67
C GLU A 72 28.41 17.76 17.67
N GLY A 73 27.36 17.08 18.13
CA GLY A 73 26.17 16.72 17.36
C GLY A 73 25.60 15.36 17.78
N LYS A 74 24.69 14.83 16.96
CA LYS A 74 24.00 13.55 17.21
C LYS A 74 24.46 12.49 16.22
N VAL A 75 24.63 11.26 16.70
CA VAL A 75 24.76 10.07 15.85
C VAL A 75 23.45 9.30 15.96
N ILE A 76 22.83 8.96 14.83
CA ILE A 76 21.52 8.27 14.78
C ILE A 76 21.69 6.99 13.98
N ASP A 77 21.11 5.88 14.45
CA ASP A 77 21.04 4.67 13.63
C ASP A 77 20.19 4.93 12.38
N TYR A 78 20.66 4.48 11.23
CA TYR A 78 19.95 4.64 9.97
C TYR A 78 18.57 3.98 9.99
N ARG A 79 18.41 2.84 10.67
CA ARG A 79 17.15 2.08 10.76
C ARG A 79 16.00 2.88 11.36
N VAL A 80 16.31 3.76 12.31
CA VAL A 80 15.33 4.61 13.01
C VAL A 80 15.30 6.05 12.47
N SER A 81 16.03 6.31 11.38
CA SER A 81 16.09 7.62 10.75
C SER A 81 14.92 7.84 9.79
N GLU A 82 14.44 9.07 9.71
CA GLU A 82 13.45 9.47 8.68
C GLU A 82 14.05 9.38 7.28
N LEU A 83 15.36 9.60 7.15
CA LEU A 83 16.08 9.50 5.88
C LEU A 83 15.89 8.12 5.23
N ARG A 84 15.90 7.04 6.01
CA ARG A 84 15.64 5.68 5.50
C ARG A 84 14.27 5.59 4.83
N VAL A 85 13.24 6.17 5.44
CA VAL A 85 11.88 6.14 4.89
C VAL A 85 11.81 6.95 3.59
N VAL A 86 12.41 8.14 3.57
CA VAL A 86 12.49 8.96 2.35
C VAL A 86 13.19 8.20 1.22
N GLU A 87 14.31 7.53 1.50
CA GLU A 87 15.03 6.74 0.50
C GLU A 87 14.22 5.51 0.01
N LEU A 88 13.38 4.91 0.87
CA LEU A 88 12.51 3.78 0.50
C LEU A 88 11.32 4.20 -0.36
N LEU A 89 10.73 5.37 -0.07
CA LEU A 89 9.57 5.90 -0.77
C LEU A 89 9.98 6.66 -2.05
N ASP A 90 11.23 7.12 -2.16
CA ASP A 90 11.73 7.79 -3.35
C ASP A 90 11.64 6.88 -4.59
N GLY A 91 11.03 7.41 -5.64
CA GLY A 91 10.80 6.68 -6.88
C GLY A 91 9.86 5.47 -6.78
N LEU A 92 9.27 5.15 -5.61
CA LEU A 92 8.36 4.00 -5.43
C LEU A 92 7.21 4.06 -6.44
N CYS A 93 6.48 5.17 -6.49
CA CYS A 93 5.35 5.32 -7.39
C CYS A 93 5.75 5.39 -8.87
N ALA A 94 7.00 5.74 -9.20
CA ALA A 94 7.48 5.70 -10.58
C ALA A 94 7.61 4.27 -11.11
N LYS A 95 7.89 3.27 -10.23
CA LYS A 95 7.94 1.85 -10.59
C LYS A 95 6.58 1.29 -11.00
N MET A 96 5.49 1.91 -10.55
CA MET A 96 4.12 1.50 -10.87
C MET A 96 3.76 1.66 -12.35
N LYS A 97 4.56 2.40 -13.15
CA LYS A 97 4.29 2.62 -14.58
C LYS A 97 4.25 1.33 -15.41
N GLY A 98 4.90 0.27 -14.97
CA GLY A 98 4.90 -1.04 -15.65
C GLY A 98 3.66 -1.90 -15.39
N TYR A 99 2.71 -1.43 -14.58
CA TYR A 99 1.55 -2.22 -14.18
C TYR A 99 0.35 -2.03 -15.10
N ILE A 100 -0.31 -3.14 -15.42
CA ILE A 100 -1.53 -3.19 -16.22
C ILE A 100 -2.58 -4.04 -15.49
N PRO A 101 -3.86 -3.64 -15.50
CA PRO A 101 -4.91 -4.49 -14.96
C PRO A 101 -5.11 -5.75 -15.80
N ASN A 102 -5.19 -6.89 -15.14
CA ASN A 102 -5.57 -8.17 -15.71
C ASN A 102 -6.95 -8.56 -15.19
N LYS A 103 -7.92 -8.67 -16.10
CA LYS A 103 -9.30 -9.08 -15.81
C LYS A 103 -9.41 -10.60 -15.98
N THR A 104 -9.15 -11.35 -14.92
CA THR A 104 -9.33 -12.81 -14.91
C THR A 104 -10.75 -13.15 -14.46
N GLY A 105 -11.70 -13.06 -15.40
CA GLY A 105 -13.11 -13.41 -15.18
C GLY A 105 -13.95 -12.32 -14.50
N PRO A 106 -15.25 -12.58 -14.27
CA PRO A 106 -16.17 -11.59 -13.74
C PRO A 106 -15.79 -11.20 -12.30
N GLY A 107 -15.47 -9.92 -12.10
CA GLY A 107 -15.25 -9.31 -10.78
C GLY A 107 -13.88 -9.59 -10.14
N ARG A 108 -12.89 -10.12 -10.86
CA ARG A 108 -11.52 -10.29 -10.36
C ARG A 108 -10.54 -9.57 -11.27
N GLU A 109 -10.06 -8.42 -10.82
CA GLU A 109 -9.07 -7.61 -11.50
C GLU A 109 -7.81 -7.51 -10.65
N PHE A 110 -6.67 -7.89 -11.23
CA PHE A 110 -5.39 -7.75 -10.54
C PHE A 110 -4.32 -7.08 -11.36
N TRP A 111 -3.48 -6.31 -10.69
CA TRP A 111 -2.44 -5.54 -11.33
C TRP A 111 -1.21 -6.40 -11.56
N LEU A 112 -0.80 -6.53 -12.82
CA LEU A 112 0.39 -7.27 -13.22
C LEU A 112 1.48 -6.32 -13.68
N LYS A 113 2.70 -6.54 -13.16
CA LYS A 113 3.91 -5.91 -13.67
C LYS A 113 4.30 -6.56 -14.99
N VAL A 114 4.39 -5.76 -16.06
CA VAL A 114 4.87 -6.22 -17.36
C VAL A 114 6.37 -5.97 -17.44
N GLU A 115 7.15 -7.04 -17.40
CA GLU A 115 8.61 -6.99 -17.59
C GLU A 115 8.96 -6.41 -18.96
N GLY A 116 9.85 -5.41 -18.99
CA GLY A 116 10.19 -4.67 -20.21
C GLY A 116 9.23 -3.52 -20.58
N GLY A 117 8.18 -3.29 -19.77
CA GLY A 117 7.20 -2.23 -19.99
C GLY A 117 6.18 -2.57 -21.09
N VAL A 118 5.30 -1.62 -21.38
CA VAL A 118 4.33 -1.75 -22.49
C VAL A 118 5.11 -1.78 -23.81
N PRO A 119 4.99 -2.82 -24.64
CA PRO A 119 5.70 -2.91 -25.92
C PRO A 119 5.41 -1.73 -26.85
N ASP A 120 6.44 -1.26 -27.58
CA ASP A 120 6.34 -0.16 -28.55
C ASP A 120 5.79 -0.58 -29.93
N ASP A 121 5.27 -1.81 -30.07
CA ASP A 121 4.80 -2.33 -31.35
C ASP A 121 3.55 -1.57 -31.84
N PRO A 122 3.56 -1.00 -33.07
CA PRO A 122 2.42 -0.27 -33.63
C PRO A 122 1.16 -1.13 -33.82
N GLU A 123 1.27 -2.45 -33.93
CA GLU A 123 0.11 -3.34 -34.01
C GLU A 123 -0.62 -3.49 -32.66
N MET A 124 0.08 -3.19 -31.56
CA MET A 124 -0.46 -3.11 -30.19
C MET A 124 -0.82 -1.67 -29.75
N ALA A 125 -0.80 -0.68 -30.66
CA ALA A 125 -0.98 0.73 -30.31
C ALA A 125 -2.36 1.08 -29.68
N PHE A 126 -3.42 0.31 -29.97
CA PHE A 126 -4.71 0.47 -29.30
C PHE A 126 -4.63 0.05 -27.82
N ASN A 127 -3.80 -0.95 -27.51
CA ASN A 127 -3.46 -1.33 -26.14
C ASN A 127 -2.47 -0.34 -25.52
N LYS A 128 -1.62 0.33 -26.32
CA LYS A 128 -0.66 1.32 -25.80
C LYS A 128 -1.36 2.50 -25.13
N GLN A 129 -2.31 3.17 -25.77
CA GLN A 129 -3.03 4.29 -25.13
C GLN A 129 -3.79 3.85 -23.88
N ALA A 130 -4.49 2.70 -23.94
CA ALA A 130 -5.19 2.14 -22.79
C ALA A 130 -4.22 1.80 -21.64
N SER A 131 -3.10 1.15 -21.93
CA SER A 131 -2.06 0.82 -20.96
C SER A 131 -1.39 2.06 -20.38
N GLU A 132 -1.15 3.11 -21.17
CA GLU A 132 -0.64 4.39 -20.68
C GLU A 132 -1.63 5.05 -19.72
N LEU A 133 -2.94 5.01 -20.03
CA LEU A 133 -3.98 5.51 -19.13
C LEU A 133 -4.00 4.72 -17.81
N HIS A 134 -3.96 3.39 -17.86
CA HIS A 134 -3.91 2.55 -16.66
C HIS A 134 -2.63 2.77 -15.85
N SER A 135 -1.47 2.88 -16.51
CA SER A 135 -0.20 3.17 -15.84
C SER A 135 -0.23 4.50 -15.11
N ARG A 136 -0.82 5.54 -15.71
CA ARG A 136 -0.98 6.85 -15.07
C ARG A 136 -1.93 6.76 -13.87
N ALA A 137 -3.04 6.03 -14.02
CA ALA A 137 -4.02 5.85 -12.96
C ALA A 137 -3.43 5.18 -11.72
N ILE A 138 -2.62 4.13 -11.87
CA ILE A 138 -1.99 3.47 -10.72
C ILE A 138 -0.83 4.27 -10.14
N VAL A 139 -0.06 5.00 -10.94
CA VAL A 139 0.97 5.94 -10.45
C VAL A 139 0.34 7.03 -9.60
N GLU A 140 -0.78 7.61 -10.06
CA GLU A 140 -1.54 8.61 -9.32
C GLU A 140 -2.16 8.04 -8.04
N PHE A 141 -2.72 6.83 -8.11
CA PHE A 141 -3.22 6.11 -6.95
C PHE A 141 -2.13 5.90 -5.90
N CYS A 142 -0.94 5.44 -6.32
CA CYS A 142 0.21 5.29 -5.43
C CYS A 142 0.59 6.62 -4.78
N GLY A 143 0.67 7.70 -5.57
CA GLY A 143 0.99 9.03 -5.04
C GLY A 143 0.04 9.46 -3.93
N ARG A 144 -1.28 9.35 -4.17
CA ARG A 144 -2.30 9.67 -3.16
C ARG A 144 -2.22 8.75 -1.95
N LEU A 145 -2.02 7.44 -2.16
CA LEU A 145 -1.90 6.45 -1.09
C LEU A 145 -0.74 6.81 -0.14
N ILE A 146 0.45 7.04 -0.70
CA ILE A 146 1.63 7.39 0.08
C ILE A 146 1.45 8.74 0.75
N GLU A 147 0.98 9.77 0.05
CA GLU A 147 0.71 11.09 0.63
C GLU A 147 -0.23 11.02 1.85
N THR A 148 -1.28 10.20 1.78
CA THR A 148 -2.22 10.04 2.90
C THR A 148 -1.68 9.22 4.07
N THR A 149 -0.69 8.36 3.85
CA THR A 149 -0.21 7.40 4.87
C THR A 149 1.23 7.67 5.31
N GLU A 150 1.92 8.66 4.75
CA GLU A 150 3.36 8.88 4.91
C GLU A 150 3.78 9.03 6.37
N GLU A 151 3.03 9.82 7.16
CA GLU A 151 3.36 10.08 8.57
C GLU A 151 3.31 8.80 9.41
N GLU A 152 2.20 8.07 9.34
CA GLU A 152 1.98 6.83 10.10
C GLU A 152 2.90 5.70 9.62
N LEU A 153 3.11 5.59 8.30
CA LEU A 153 4.02 4.62 7.70
C LEU A 153 5.46 4.88 8.13
N THR A 154 5.87 6.15 8.19
CA THR A 154 7.19 6.57 8.66
C THR A 154 7.43 6.12 10.09
N GLU A 155 6.47 6.32 10.98
CA GLU A 155 6.57 5.88 12.36
C GLU A 155 6.74 4.35 12.45
N LYS A 156 5.88 3.60 11.78
CA LYS A 156 5.93 2.13 11.81
C LYS A 156 7.21 1.55 11.23
N ILE A 157 7.76 2.13 10.14
CA ILE A 157 9.06 1.69 9.58
C ILE A 157 10.21 1.96 10.56
N ARG A 158 10.18 3.10 11.27
CA ARG A 158 11.23 3.49 12.23
C ARG A 158 11.24 2.61 13.48
N VAL A 159 10.06 2.24 13.98
CA VAL A 159 9.91 1.32 15.13
C VAL A 159 10.18 -0.14 14.72
N GLY A 160 10.12 -0.44 13.42
CA GLY A 160 10.37 -1.78 12.88
C GLY A 160 9.12 -2.66 12.83
N GLU A 161 7.93 -2.07 12.88
CA GLU A 161 6.65 -2.77 12.71
C GLU A 161 6.36 -3.10 11.24
N VAL A 162 7.06 -2.45 10.31
CA VAL A 162 7.01 -2.75 8.87
C VAL A 162 8.32 -3.43 8.48
N ALA A 163 8.26 -4.76 8.39
CA ALA A 163 9.33 -5.61 7.85
C ALA A 163 8.87 -6.23 6.51
N THR A 164 9.81 -6.87 5.80
CA THR A 164 9.49 -7.66 4.61
C THR A 164 8.45 -8.73 4.96
N GLY A 165 7.33 -8.75 4.23
CA GLY A 165 6.18 -9.63 4.47
C GLY A 165 5.03 -9.00 5.27
N ASP A 166 5.25 -7.86 5.93
CA ASP A 166 4.21 -7.15 6.69
C ASP A 166 3.62 -5.95 5.95
N VAL A 167 4.19 -5.55 4.81
CA VAL A 167 3.85 -4.29 4.15
C VAL A 167 2.41 -4.28 3.66
N GLU A 168 1.91 -5.37 3.05
CA GLU A 168 0.51 -5.44 2.60
C GLU A 168 -0.44 -5.23 3.79
N ARG A 169 -0.18 -5.91 4.91
CA ARG A 169 -1.02 -5.83 6.11
C ARG A 169 -1.03 -4.39 6.64
N VAL A 170 0.15 -3.81 6.86
CA VAL A 170 0.26 -2.47 7.44
C VAL A 170 -0.28 -1.42 6.48
N LEU A 171 0.23 -1.35 5.24
CA LEU A 171 -0.12 -0.29 4.30
C LEU A 171 -1.58 -0.41 3.84
N CYS A 172 -2.03 -1.58 3.43
CA CYS A 172 -3.32 -1.74 2.75
C CYS A 172 -4.50 -2.01 3.68
N LYS A 173 -4.27 -2.63 4.85
CA LYS A 173 -5.33 -2.94 5.81
C LYS A 173 -5.35 -1.97 6.99
N GLU A 174 -4.20 -1.72 7.61
CA GLU A 174 -4.14 -0.93 8.85
C GLU A 174 -4.16 0.58 8.60
N LEU A 175 -3.28 1.10 7.74
CA LEU A 175 -3.11 2.53 7.50
C LEU A 175 -4.17 3.07 6.52
N SER A 176 -4.17 2.57 5.29
CA SER A 176 -5.08 3.08 4.25
C SER A 176 -6.50 2.52 4.32
N LYS A 177 -6.69 1.38 5.01
CA LYS A 177 -7.98 0.67 5.15
C LYS A 177 -8.68 0.38 3.81
N ILE A 178 -7.91 0.29 2.73
CA ILE A 178 -8.43 0.04 1.38
C ILE A 178 -8.84 -1.43 1.22
N CYS A 179 -8.10 -2.32 1.85
CA CYS A 179 -8.38 -3.76 1.86
C CYS A 179 -9.11 -4.14 3.15
N LYS A 180 -10.21 -4.89 3.03
CA LYS A 180 -10.88 -5.51 4.18
C LYS A 180 -10.04 -6.67 4.72
N GLU A 181 -10.07 -6.88 6.04
CA GLU A 181 -9.57 -8.13 6.61
C GLU A 181 -10.41 -9.28 6.08
N THR A 182 -9.76 -10.33 5.61
CA THR A 182 -10.42 -11.55 5.18
C THR A 182 -10.94 -12.28 6.41
N SER A 183 -12.10 -11.86 6.90
CA SER A 183 -12.99 -12.79 7.59
C SER A 183 -13.54 -13.71 6.50
N GLU A 184 -13.28 -15.01 6.60
CA GLU A 184 -13.91 -16.01 5.73
C GLU A 184 -15.43 -15.86 5.84
N THR A 185 -16.10 -15.20 4.88
CA THR A 185 -17.50 -15.44 4.46
C THR A 185 -17.90 -14.46 3.35
N THR A 186 -18.17 -15.04 2.19
CA THR A 186 -19.25 -14.76 1.23
C THR A 186 -19.51 -13.33 0.72
N SER A 187 -19.40 -13.22 -0.60
CA SER A 187 -19.93 -12.17 -1.47
C SER A 187 -21.38 -11.81 -1.14
N GLN A 188 -21.68 -10.52 -0.96
CA GLN A 188 -22.78 -9.83 -1.66
C GLN A 188 -23.00 -8.38 -1.19
N THR A 189 -23.06 -7.50 -2.21
CA THR A 189 -23.93 -6.32 -2.41
C THR A 189 -23.96 -5.14 -1.44
N GLU A 190 -23.84 -3.98 -2.10
CA GLU A 190 -24.30 -2.64 -1.74
C GLU A 190 -25.76 -2.64 -1.26
N ALA A 191 -26.04 -1.86 -0.21
CA ALA A 191 -27.34 -1.24 0.11
C ALA A 191 -27.00 -0.05 1.05
N GLU A 192 -27.10 1.18 0.56
CA GLU A 192 -28.23 2.10 0.78
C GLU A 192 -28.31 2.63 2.22
N ASP A 193 -27.97 3.92 2.36
CA ASP A 193 -28.17 4.76 3.54
C ASP A 193 -29.68 4.92 3.82
N VAL A 194 -30.12 4.54 5.02
CA VAL A 194 -31.36 5.05 5.64
C VAL A 194 -31.09 5.28 7.12
N ASP A 195 -31.25 6.53 7.54
CA ASP A 195 -31.18 7.03 8.91
C ASP A 195 -32.35 6.53 9.80
N ASP A 196 -32.07 6.54 11.12
CA ASP A 196 -32.97 6.66 12.28
C ASP A 196 -34.01 5.54 12.56
N ASP A 197 -33.83 4.80 13.66
CA ASP A 197 -34.38 5.18 14.98
C ASP A 197 -34.23 4.02 16.01
N GLU A 198 -34.08 4.43 17.27
CA GLU A 198 -33.94 3.62 18.49
C GLU A 198 -35.09 2.61 18.71
N ASP A 199 -34.78 1.42 19.26
CA ASP A 199 -35.46 1.01 20.49
C ASP A 199 -34.65 -0.02 21.30
N HIS A 200 -34.72 0.19 22.61
CA HIS A 200 -34.18 -0.66 23.67
C HIS A 200 -34.97 -1.96 23.77
N ASP A 201 -34.31 -3.09 24.00
CA ASP A 201 -34.79 -4.03 25.03
C ASP A 201 -33.71 -5.03 25.48
N GLU A 202 -33.59 -5.11 26.80
CA GLU A 202 -32.73 -6.02 27.56
C GLU A 202 -33.25 -7.47 27.49
N VAL A 203 -32.37 -8.46 27.34
CA VAL A 203 -32.49 -9.73 28.08
C VAL A 203 -31.11 -10.27 28.46
N ALA A 204 -31.03 -10.64 29.74
CA ALA A 204 -29.92 -11.10 30.56
C ALA A 204 -29.26 -12.45 30.13
N PRO A 205 -28.10 -12.82 30.73
CA PRO A 205 -27.25 -13.91 30.28
C PRO A 205 -27.67 -15.24 30.89
N THR A 206 -27.48 -16.34 30.16
CA THR A 206 -27.54 -17.69 30.74
C THR A 206 -26.13 -18.26 30.83
N SER A 207 -25.70 -18.39 32.09
CA SER A 207 -24.57 -19.17 32.55
C SER A 207 -24.90 -20.66 32.53
N VAL A 208 -23.97 -21.47 32.02
CA VAL A 208 -23.78 -22.86 32.44
C VAL A 208 -22.27 -23.14 32.49
N GLU A 209 -21.73 -23.02 33.70
CA GLU A 209 -20.60 -23.77 34.27
C GLU A 209 -20.96 -25.29 34.26
N ASP A 210 -20.10 -26.31 34.27
CA ASP A 210 -18.68 -26.48 34.59
C ASP A 210 -18.29 -27.96 34.28
N HIS A 211 -17.02 -28.29 34.53
CA HIS A 211 -16.41 -29.61 34.83
C HIS A 211 -15.86 -30.44 33.64
N ASP A 212 -14.65 -31.02 33.66
CA ASP A 212 -13.48 -31.06 34.57
C ASP A 212 -12.33 -31.67 33.74
N GLU A 213 -11.11 -31.12 33.78
CA GLU A 213 -9.94 -31.65 34.50
C GLU A 213 -9.48 -33.08 34.11
N GLU A 214 -8.32 -33.20 33.44
CA GLU A 214 -7.07 -33.61 34.12
C GLU A 214 -5.88 -33.68 33.13
N THR A 215 -4.80 -33.09 33.60
CA THR A 215 -3.40 -33.10 33.14
C THR A 215 -2.79 -34.49 32.90
N SER A 216 -1.81 -34.57 31.98
CA SER A 216 -0.57 -35.29 32.29
C SER A 216 0.61 -34.82 31.43
N GLU A 217 1.75 -34.80 32.11
CA GLU A 217 3.05 -34.24 31.79
C GLU A 217 3.98 -35.26 31.11
N SER A 218 5.14 -34.76 30.65
CA SER A 218 6.42 -35.45 30.44
C SER A 218 6.68 -35.88 28.99
N THR A 219 7.88 -35.78 28.41
CA THR A 219 9.24 -35.72 28.97
C THR A 219 10.20 -35.10 27.94
N ALA A 220 11.24 -34.45 28.46
CA ALA A 220 12.44 -34.04 27.75
C ALA A 220 13.26 -35.24 27.21
N LYS A 221 14.00 -35.01 26.13
CA LYS A 221 15.24 -35.74 25.84
C LYS A 221 16.21 -34.89 25.02
N ASP A 222 17.19 -34.36 25.72
CA ASP A 222 18.51 -33.98 25.19
C ASP A 222 19.27 -35.22 24.69
N VAL A 223 20.03 -35.09 23.58
CA VAL A 223 21.37 -35.71 23.41
C VAL A 223 22.19 -34.85 22.42
N ASP A 224 23.14 -34.12 22.99
CA ASP A 224 24.56 -33.94 22.64
C ASP A 224 25.11 -33.92 21.20
N ALA A 225 25.81 -32.79 20.96
CA ALA A 225 27.23 -32.67 20.59
C ALA A 225 27.76 -33.26 19.26
N ASN A 226 28.26 -32.36 18.41
CA ASN A 226 29.63 -32.51 17.92
C ASN A 226 30.31 -31.15 17.68
N THR A 227 31.26 -30.82 18.55
CA THR A 227 32.31 -29.82 18.32
C THR A 227 33.55 -30.55 17.81
N LYS A 228 34.18 -30.01 16.77
CA LYS A 228 35.63 -30.04 16.47
C LYS A 228 35.85 -29.18 15.23
N ASP A 229 36.29 -27.94 15.38
CA ASP A 229 37.67 -27.49 15.59
C ASP A 229 38.52 -27.48 14.32
N ALA A 230 38.97 -26.25 14.01
CA ALA A 230 40.36 -25.86 13.77
C ALA A 230 40.77 -25.37 12.37
N ALA A 231 41.48 -24.22 12.46
CA ALA A 231 42.54 -23.66 11.62
C ALA A 231 42.10 -22.91 10.35
N SER A 232 42.44 -21.65 10.06
CA SER A 232 43.60 -20.74 10.31
C SER A 232 44.21 -20.35 8.95
N MET A 233 44.80 -19.14 8.90
CA MET A 233 45.64 -18.55 7.83
C MET A 233 44.81 -17.90 6.70
N GLY A 234 44.84 -16.59 6.43
CA GLY A 234 45.92 -15.60 6.58
C GLY A 234 46.82 -15.64 5.35
N SER A 235 46.66 -14.69 4.41
CA SER A 235 47.72 -14.10 3.57
C SER A 235 47.16 -13.05 2.61
N ASP A 236 47.60 -11.80 2.83
CA ASP A 236 48.23 -10.86 1.89
C ASP A 236 48.03 -11.04 0.38
N GLY A 237 47.85 -9.91 -0.33
CA GLY A 237 48.25 -9.81 -1.73
C GLY A 237 47.57 -8.71 -2.55
N GLU A 238 48.30 -7.61 -2.73
CA GLU A 238 48.18 -6.56 -3.75
C GLU A 238 47.57 -6.98 -5.11
N LEU A 239 46.68 -6.13 -5.65
CA LEU A 239 46.90 -5.29 -6.84
C LEU A 239 45.72 -4.32 -7.07
#